data_AF-A0A835YU50-F1
#
_entry.id   AF-A0A835YU50-F1
#
_cell.length_a   1.000
_cell.length_b   1.000
_cell.length_c   1.000
_cell.angle_alpha   90.00
_cell.angle_beta   90.00
_cell.angle_gamma   90.00
#
_symmetry.space_group_name_H-M   'P 1'
#
loop_
_entity.id
_entity.type
_entity.pdbx_description
1 polymer ?
#
loop_
_entity_poly.entity_id
_entity_poly.type
_entity_poly.pdbx_seq_one_letter_code
_entity_poly.pdbx_strand_id
1 'polypeptide(L)'
;MITGAAQMDGAILVVSAADGPMPQTREHILLAKQVGVPDIVVFLNKEDQVDDEELLELVELEVRELLDNYDFPGDSIPICPGSALQALEAISANPNIKRGDDKWVDKIFALMDAVDSYIPTPAPPVPLWPALDESNVVVPQGRRPQISAHVSKGQLIRR
;
A
#
# COMPACT_ATOMS: atom_id res chain seq x y z
N MET A 1 -10.57 -7.58 5.43
CA MET A 1 -10.46 -7.17 4.01
C MET A 1 -9.61 -8.24 3.32
N ILE A 2 -10.21 -9.19 2.58
CA ILE A 2 -9.50 -10.40 2.14
C ILE A 2 -9.38 -10.48 0.61
N THR A 3 -10.43 -10.11 -0.13
CA THR A 3 -10.45 -10.22 -1.60
C THR A 3 -9.54 -9.23 -2.32
N GLY A 4 -9.28 -8.05 -1.74
CA GLY A 4 -8.39 -7.05 -2.34
C GLY A 4 -6.90 -7.37 -2.18
N ALA A 5 -6.51 -8.05 -1.08
CA ALA A 5 -5.09 -8.28 -0.76
C ALA A 5 -4.46 -9.40 -1.60
N ALA A 6 -5.23 -10.42 -2.00
CA ALA A 6 -4.76 -11.52 -2.84
C ALA A 6 -4.34 -11.11 -4.26
N GLN A 7 -4.58 -9.85 -4.63
CA GLN A 7 -4.31 -9.31 -5.96
C GLN A 7 -3.26 -8.18 -5.91
N MET A 8 -2.58 -7.99 -4.78
CA MET A 8 -1.62 -6.90 -4.59
C MET A 8 -0.18 -7.38 -4.83
N ASP A 9 0.52 -6.73 -5.74
CA ASP A 9 1.97 -6.87 -5.95
C ASP A 9 2.78 -6.27 -4.79
N GLY A 10 2.14 -5.46 -3.95
CA GLY A 10 2.70 -4.93 -2.72
C GLY A 10 1.65 -4.10 -1.97
N ALA A 11 1.89 -3.83 -0.68
CA ALA A 11 0.94 -3.11 0.16
C ALA A 11 1.58 -1.93 0.89
N ILE A 12 0.79 -0.87 1.10
CA ILE A 12 1.15 0.22 2.00
C ILE A 12 0.46 -0.05 3.34
N LEU A 13 1.26 -0.32 4.39
CA LEU A 13 0.78 -0.46 5.76
C LEU A 13 0.75 0.91 6.42
N VAL A 14 -0.46 1.44 6.65
CA VAL A 14 -0.64 2.71 7.36
C VAL A 14 -0.78 2.45 8.85
N VAL A 15 0.12 3.03 9.65
CA VAL A 15 0.10 2.97 11.12
C VAL A 15 0.03 4.39 11.66
N SER A 16 -0.67 4.60 12.77
CA SER A 16 -0.71 5.91 13.43
C SER A 16 0.55 6.10 14.26
N ALA A 17 1.32 7.15 13.99
CA ALA A 17 2.48 7.55 14.79
C ALA A 17 2.08 7.91 16.23
N ALA A 18 0.85 8.39 16.45
CA ALA A 18 0.35 8.76 17.78
C ALA A 18 -0.17 7.56 18.59
N ASP A 19 -0.72 6.54 17.91
CA ASP A 19 -1.38 5.40 18.57
C ASP A 19 -0.54 4.10 18.55
N GLY A 20 0.48 4.03 17.68
CA GLY A 20 1.29 2.84 17.49
C GLY A 20 0.56 1.68 16.79
N PRO A 21 1.15 0.47 16.80
CA PRO A 21 0.56 -0.72 16.19
C PRO A 21 -0.63 -1.25 17.00
N MET A 22 -1.82 -1.20 16.38
CA MET A 22 -3.08 -1.67 16.98
C MET A 22 -3.36 -3.15 16.64
N PRO A 23 -4.32 -3.82 17.31
CA PRO A 23 -4.69 -5.20 17.00
C PRO A 23 -5.03 -5.43 15.52
N GLN A 24 -5.67 -4.46 14.86
CA GLN A 24 -5.97 -4.52 13.43
C GLN A 24 -4.71 -4.48 12.54
N THR A 25 -3.65 -3.76 12.97
CA THR A 25 -2.37 -3.75 12.26
C THR A 25 -1.79 -5.16 12.20
N ARG A 26 -1.85 -5.90 13.32
CA ARG A 26 -1.38 -7.29 13.40
C ARG A 26 -2.19 -8.21 12.49
N GLU A 27 -3.52 -8.08 12.53
CA GLU A 27 -4.41 -8.88 11.68
C GLU A 27 -4.16 -8.62 10.19
N HIS A 28 -3.95 -7.37 9.79
CA HIS A 28 -3.66 -7.03 8.39
C HIS A 28 -2.31 -7.56 7.92
N ILE A 29 -1.25 -7.50 8.74
CA ILE A 29 0.05 -8.08 8.39
C ILE A 29 -0.07 -9.60 8.23
N LEU A 30 -0.76 -10.27 9.17
CA LEU A 30 -1.01 -11.70 9.09
C LEU A 30 -1.79 -12.09 7.83
N LEU A 31 -2.85 -11.35 7.50
CA LEU A 31 -3.63 -11.59 6.29
C LEU A 31 -2.82 -11.31 5.02
N ALA A 32 -2.02 -10.26 4.99
CA ALA A 32 -1.12 -9.94 3.87
C ALA A 32 -0.12 -11.09 3.63
N LYS A 33 0.40 -11.69 4.70
CA LYS A 33 1.24 -12.89 4.60
C LYS A 33 0.48 -14.09 4.03
N GLN A 34 -0.73 -14.34 4.53
CA GLN A 34 -1.56 -15.48 4.10
C GLN A 34 -2.00 -15.40 2.64
N VAL A 35 -2.28 -14.20 2.15
CA VAL A 35 -2.66 -13.97 0.76
C VAL A 35 -1.46 -13.82 -0.19
N GLY A 36 -0.23 -13.81 0.36
CA GLY A 36 1.00 -13.83 -0.41
C GLY A 36 1.47 -12.47 -0.93
N VAL A 37 1.17 -11.37 -0.23
CA VAL A 37 1.74 -10.05 -0.54
C VAL A 37 3.26 -10.12 -0.35
N PRO A 38 4.07 -9.86 -1.40
CA PRO A 38 5.51 -10.07 -1.32
C PRO A 38 6.23 -8.95 -0.56
N ASP A 39 5.83 -7.70 -0.82
CA ASP A 39 6.52 -6.50 -0.34
C ASP A 39 5.54 -5.53 0.34
N ILE A 40 5.99 -4.93 1.44
CA ILE A 40 5.22 -3.95 2.21
C ILE A 40 6.06 -2.70 2.41
N VAL A 41 5.45 -1.53 2.25
CA VAL A 41 6.01 -0.23 2.64
C VAL A 41 5.15 0.33 3.78
N VAL A 42 5.78 0.93 4.80
CA VAL A 42 5.05 1.46 5.96
C VAL A 42 4.94 2.97 5.87
N PHE A 43 3.75 3.50 6.16
CA PHE A 43 3.52 4.92 6.35
C PHE A 43 3.08 5.20 7.80
N LEU A 44 3.93 5.89 8.56
CA LEU A 44 3.59 6.37 9.91
C LEU A 44 2.82 7.68 9.78
N ASN A 45 1.50 7.57 9.78
CA ASN A 45 0.58 8.69 9.60
C ASN A 45 0.34 9.44 10.93
N LYS A 46 -0.19 10.66 10.83
CA LYS A 46 -0.46 11.56 11.97
C LYS A 46 0.80 12.01 12.70
N GLU A 47 1.93 12.12 12.00
CA GLU A 47 3.15 12.71 12.56
C GLU A 47 2.92 14.14 13.06
N ASP A 48 1.96 14.87 12.48
CA ASP A 48 1.54 16.20 12.96
C ASP A 48 0.96 16.21 14.38
N GLN A 49 0.62 15.05 14.93
CA GLN A 49 0.07 14.89 16.29
C GLN A 49 1.12 14.36 17.28
N VAL A 50 2.35 14.14 16.83
CA VAL A 50 3.46 13.65 17.65
C VAL A 50 4.42 14.81 17.89
N ASP A 51 4.52 15.24 19.14
CA ASP A 51 5.33 16.40 19.54
C ASP A 51 6.80 16.03 19.85
N ASP A 52 7.13 14.73 19.93
CA ASP A 52 8.44 14.22 20.34
C ASP A 52 8.97 13.17 19.35
N GLU A 53 10.20 13.40 18.87
CA GLU A 53 10.91 12.51 17.96
C GLU A 53 11.21 11.15 18.61
N GLU A 54 11.48 11.12 19.93
CA GLU A 54 11.75 9.86 20.64
C GLU A 54 10.54 8.91 20.62
N LEU A 55 9.32 9.47 20.63
CA LEU A 55 8.10 8.68 20.53
C LEU A 55 7.93 8.11 19.12
N LEU A 56 8.29 8.87 18.09
CA LEU A 56 8.22 8.42 16.70
C LEU A 56 9.19 7.26 16.45
N GLU A 57 10.44 7.38 16.93
CA GLU A 57 11.45 6.33 16.85
C GLU A 57 11.01 5.05 17.57
N LEU A 58 10.37 5.19 18.74
CA LEU A 58 9.82 4.06 19.48
C LEU A 58 8.73 3.33 18.69
N VAL A 59 7.78 4.07 18.11
CA VAL A 59 6.70 3.49 17.31
C VAL A 59 7.26 2.82 16.05
N GLU A 60 8.28 3.41 15.42
CA GLU A 60 8.97 2.79 14.30
C GLU A 60 9.56 1.43 14.70
N LEU A 61 10.26 1.36 15.82
CA LEU A 61 10.85 0.13 16.34
C LEU A 61 9.79 -0.95 16.62
N GLU A 62 8.69 -0.58 17.28
CA GLU A 62 7.58 -1.52 17.54
C GLU A 62 6.97 -2.08 16.25
N VAL A 63 6.88 -1.26 15.19
CA VAL A 63 6.37 -1.71 13.89
C VAL A 63 7.37 -2.65 13.20
N ARG A 64 8.68 -2.38 13.27
CA ARG A 64 9.71 -3.28 12.74
C ARG A 64 9.67 -4.64 13.42
N GLU A 65 9.64 -4.66 14.75
CA GLU A 65 9.50 -5.91 15.51
C GLU A 65 8.22 -6.66 15.14
N LEU A 66 7.11 -5.95 14.93
CA LEU A 66 5.86 -6.57 14.52
C LEU A 66 5.97 -7.21 13.13
N LEU A 67 6.63 -6.56 12.17
CA LEU A 67 6.87 -7.10 10.83
C LEU A 67 7.76 -8.35 10.88
N ASP A 68 8.84 -8.30 11.67
CA ASP A 68 9.76 -9.44 11.85
C ASP A 68 9.04 -10.66 12.45
N ASN A 69 8.13 -10.43 13.42
CA ASN A 69 7.31 -11.49 14.03
C ASN A 69 6.41 -12.23 13.02
N TYR A 70 6.11 -11.64 11.86
CA TYR A 70 5.29 -12.24 10.80
C TYR A 70 6.09 -12.57 9.53
N ASP A 71 7.41 -12.76 9.66
CA ASP A 71 8.33 -13.11 8.58
C ASP A 71 8.36 -12.09 7.43
N PHE A 72 8.19 -10.81 7.74
CA PHE A 72 8.54 -9.71 6.85
C PHE A 72 9.90 -9.13 7.26
N PRO A 73 10.73 -8.67 6.32
CA PRO A 73 12.07 -8.19 6.65
C PRO A 73 12.01 -6.75 7.20
N GLY A 74 11.67 -6.61 8.49
CA GLY A 74 11.39 -5.36 9.18
C GLY A 74 12.50 -4.32 9.04
N ASP A 75 13.77 -4.72 9.08
CA ASP A 75 14.93 -3.83 8.92
C ASP A 75 15.07 -3.23 7.51
N SER A 76 14.63 -3.96 6.48
CA SER A 76 14.79 -3.53 5.08
C SER A 76 13.58 -2.74 4.55
N ILE A 77 12.44 -2.85 5.22
CA ILE A 77 11.20 -2.20 4.80
C ILE A 77 11.33 -0.68 5.01
N PRO A 78 11.03 0.13 3.97
CA PRO A 78 10.98 1.58 4.11
C PRO A 78 9.82 1.97 5.05
N ILE A 79 10.15 2.80 6.03
CA ILE A 79 9.18 3.42 6.92
C ILE A 79 9.23 4.92 6.68
N CYS A 80 8.11 5.50 6.26
CA CYS A 80 8.00 6.92 5.96
C CYS A 80 7.04 7.60 6.95
N PRO A 81 7.52 8.48 7.83
CA PRO A 81 6.63 9.30 8.66
C PRO A 81 6.04 10.45 7.86
N GLY A 82 4.78 10.80 8.16
CA GLY A 82 4.11 11.93 7.56
C GLY A 82 2.70 12.19 8.08
N SER A 83 2.06 13.19 7.46
CA SER A 83 0.66 13.51 7.72
C SER A 83 -0.11 13.54 6.41
N ALA A 84 -0.95 12.52 6.19
CA ALA A 84 -1.81 12.45 5.01
C ALA A 84 -2.88 13.56 5.01
N LEU A 85 -3.36 13.96 6.19
CA LEU A 85 -4.37 15.02 6.32
C LEU A 85 -3.79 16.37 5.88
N GLN A 86 -2.64 16.75 6.46
CA GLN A 86 -2.00 18.02 6.13
C GLN A 86 -1.58 18.08 4.66
N ALA A 87 -1.07 16.98 4.11
CA ALA A 87 -0.74 16.90 2.68
C ALA A 87 -1.99 17.09 1.80
N LEU A 88 -3.13 16.48 2.16
CA LEU A 88 -4.38 16.63 1.42
C LEU A 88 -4.92 18.07 1.49
N GLU A 89 -4.86 18.71 2.66
CA GLU A 89 -5.27 20.10 2.84
C GLU A 89 -4.40 21.05 2.00
N ALA A 90 -3.08 20.84 1.96
CA ALA A 90 -2.16 21.62 1.14
C ALA A 90 -2.46 21.49 -0.37
N ILE A 91 -2.71 20.27 -0.86
CA ILE A 91 -3.09 20.01 -2.26
C ILE A 91 -4.45 20.63 -2.59
N SER A 92 -5.39 20.58 -1.65
CA SER A 92 -6.74 21.15 -1.83
C SER A 92 -6.69 22.68 -1.89
N ALA A 93 -5.82 23.31 -1.11
CA ALA A 93 -5.62 24.76 -1.13
C ALA A 93 -4.86 25.22 -2.39
N ASN A 94 -3.90 24.43 -2.87
CA ASN A 94 -3.14 24.72 -4.08
C ASN A 94 -2.99 23.47 -4.97
N PRO A 95 -3.86 23.27 -5.98
CA PRO A 95 -3.81 22.09 -6.84
C PRO A 95 -2.55 21.95 -7.70
N ASN A 96 -1.79 23.04 -7.87
CA ASN A 96 -0.55 23.06 -8.67
C ASN A 96 0.71 23.00 -7.81
N ILE A 97 0.58 22.54 -6.56
CA ILE A 97 1.72 22.38 -5.66
C ILE A 97 2.76 21.42 -6.26
N LYS A 98 4.03 21.80 -6.17
CA LYS A 98 5.16 21.02 -6.67
C LYS A 98 5.96 20.46 -5.49
N ARG A 99 6.79 19.46 -5.80
CA ARG A 99 7.82 18.98 -4.86
C ARG A 99 8.67 20.17 -4.39
N GLY A 100 8.80 20.33 -3.09
CA GLY A 100 9.53 21.40 -2.42
C GLY A 100 8.68 22.57 -1.91
N ASP A 101 7.38 22.62 -2.25
CA ASP A 101 6.51 23.73 -1.84
C ASP A 101 5.89 23.52 -0.45
N ASP A 102 5.68 22.26 -0.02
CA ASP A 102 5.12 21.92 1.28
C ASP A 102 5.76 20.65 1.87
N LYS A 103 6.07 20.70 3.17
CA LYS A 103 6.77 19.63 3.87
C LYS A 103 5.98 18.31 3.92
N TRP A 104 4.66 18.37 3.97
CA TRP A 104 3.80 17.18 4.10
C TRP A 104 3.57 16.54 2.75
N VAL A 105 3.38 17.35 1.71
CA VAL A 105 3.31 16.89 0.33
C VAL A 105 4.62 16.20 -0.07
N ASP A 106 5.76 16.75 0.31
CA ASP A 106 7.07 16.14 0.06
C ASP A 106 7.23 14.77 0.74
N LYS A 107 6.65 14.57 1.92
CA LYS A 107 6.63 13.26 2.60
C LYS A 107 5.77 12.23 1.88
N ILE A 108 4.66 12.65 1.27
CA ILE A 108 3.88 11.76 0.40
C ILE A 108 4.66 11.41 -0.87
N PHE A 109 5.39 12.36 -1.45
CA PHE A 109 6.27 12.08 -2.57
C PHE A 109 7.40 11.12 -2.20
N ALA A 110 8.01 11.27 -1.02
CA ALA A 110 9.01 10.35 -0.51
C ALA A 110 8.43 8.94 -0.29
N LEU A 111 7.20 8.83 0.21
CA LEU A 111 6.49 7.55 0.30
C LEU A 111 6.31 6.90 -1.08
N MET A 112 5.89 7.67 -2.09
CA MET A 112 5.72 7.16 -3.45
C MET A 112 7.06 6.73 -4.06
N ASP A 113 8.13 7.49 -3.84
CA ASP A 113 9.48 7.14 -4.29
C ASP A 113 9.98 5.85 -3.61
N ALA A 114 9.67 5.66 -2.33
CA ALA A 114 9.99 4.44 -1.59
C ALA A 114 9.20 3.23 -2.13
N VAL A 115 7.93 3.41 -2.47
CA VAL A 115 7.10 2.39 -3.13
C VAL A 115 7.70 2.02 -4.49
N ASP A 116 8.01 3.00 -5.33
CA ASP A 116 8.58 2.77 -6.67
C ASP A 116 9.97 2.07 -6.60
N SER A 117 10.75 2.36 -5.57
CA SER A 117 12.08 1.77 -5.40
C SER A 117 12.05 0.39 -4.74
N TYR A 118 11.11 0.14 -3.82
CA TYR A 118 11.09 -1.06 -3.00
C TYR A 118 10.21 -2.16 -3.60
N ILE A 119 9.06 -1.80 -4.17
CA ILE A 119 8.11 -2.76 -4.75
C ILE A 119 8.52 -3.01 -6.21
N PRO A 120 9.03 -4.20 -6.56
CA PRO A 120 9.46 -4.48 -7.92
C PRO A 120 8.26 -4.46 -8.85
N THR A 121 8.45 -3.88 -10.05
CA THR A 121 7.41 -3.98 -11.08
C THR A 121 7.23 -5.45 -11.46
N PRO A 122 6.00 -6.00 -11.40
CA PRO A 122 5.76 -7.39 -11.75
C PRO A 122 6.17 -7.65 -13.20
N ALA A 123 6.76 -8.82 -13.44
CA ALA A 123 7.18 -9.21 -14.78
C ALA A 123 5.96 -9.21 -15.72
N PRO A 124 6.09 -8.72 -16.96
CA PRO A 124 5.00 -8.75 -17.92
C PRO A 124 4.50 -10.19 -18.09
N PRO A 125 3.18 -10.41 -18.23
CA PRO A 125 2.62 -11.74 -18.31
C PRO A 125 3.20 -12.48 -19.52
N VAL A 126 3.89 -13.59 -19.26
CA VAL A 126 4.34 -14.53 -20.29
C VAL A 126 3.11 -14.97 -21.10
N PRO A 127 3.18 -15.09 -22.44
CA PRO A 127 2.04 -15.54 -23.25
C PRO A 127 1.71 -17.01 -22.92
N LEU A 128 0.91 -17.18 -21.88
CA LEU A 128 0.25 -18.40 -21.46
C LEU A 128 -1.24 -18.26 -21.80
N TRP A 129 -1.94 -19.38 -21.99
CA TRP A 129 -3.40 -19.35 -22.11
C TRP A 129 -4.00 -18.66 -20.87
N PRO A 130 -4.90 -17.66 -21.01
CA PRO A 130 -5.35 -16.86 -19.89
C PRO A 130 -6.11 -17.71 -18.87
N ALA A 131 -5.65 -17.68 -17.61
CA ALA A 131 -6.43 -18.14 -16.46
C ALA A 131 -7.20 -16.94 -15.92
N LEU A 132 -8.51 -16.92 -16.15
CA LEU A 132 -9.41 -15.86 -15.69
C LEU A 132 -9.90 -16.21 -14.28
N ASP A 133 -9.70 -15.30 -13.34
CA ASP A 133 -10.43 -15.31 -12.07
C ASP A 133 -11.82 -14.70 -12.29
N GLU A 134 -12.88 -15.44 -12.00
CA GLU A 134 -14.28 -15.07 -12.25
C GLU A 134 -14.88 -14.19 -11.13
N SER A 135 -14.05 -13.69 -10.22
CA SER A 135 -14.49 -13.08 -8.95
C SER A 135 -15.33 -11.79 -9.06
N ASN A 136 -15.50 -11.18 -10.24
CA ASN A 136 -16.39 -10.03 -10.44
C ASN A 136 -17.10 -10.02 -11.81
N VAL A 137 -18.13 -10.86 -11.96
CA VAL A 137 -19.08 -10.75 -13.09
C VAL A 137 -20.23 -9.82 -12.71
N VAL A 138 -20.24 -8.62 -13.28
CA VAL A 138 -21.38 -7.68 -13.17
C VAL A 138 -22.18 -7.74 -14.46
N VAL A 139 -23.45 -8.14 -14.37
CA VAL A 139 -24.37 -8.13 -15.53
C VAL A 139 -25.28 -6.88 -15.42
N PRO A 140 -24.92 -5.75 -16.04
CA PRO A 140 -25.80 -4.59 -16.07
C PRO A 140 -27.07 -4.91 -16.90
N GLN A 141 -28.25 -4.67 -16.32
CA GLN A 141 -29.53 -4.86 -17.03
C GLN A 141 -29.57 -4.02 -18.32
N GLY A 142 -29.83 -4.69 -19.46
CA GLY A 142 -30.02 -4.04 -20.76
C GLY A 142 -28.75 -3.80 -21.59
N ARG A 143 -27.57 -4.24 -21.14
CA ARG A 143 -26.32 -4.20 -21.92
C ARG A 143 -25.76 -5.62 -22.13
N ARG A 144 -24.90 -5.78 -23.13
CA ARG A 144 -24.14 -7.02 -23.31
C ARG A 144 -23.36 -7.33 -22.02
N PRO A 145 -23.23 -8.60 -21.61
CA PRO A 145 -22.43 -8.97 -20.44
C PRO A 145 -21.02 -8.36 -20.56
N GLN A 146 -20.62 -7.59 -19.56
CA GLN A 146 -19.25 -7.09 -19.44
C GLN A 146 -18.58 -7.90 -18.35
N ILE A 147 -17.51 -8.60 -18.72
CA ILE A 147 -16.66 -9.31 -17.76
C ILE A 147 -15.51 -8.36 -17.44
N SER A 148 -15.45 -7.92 -16.18
CA SER A 148 -14.27 -7.25 -15.63
C SER A 148 -13.45 -8.32 -14.93
N ALA A 149 -12.41 -8.82 -15.58
CA ALA A 149 -11.53 -9.84 -15.02
C ALA A 149 -10.09 -9.33 -15.03
N HIS A 150 -9.37 -9.59 -13.95
CA HIS A 150 -7.92 -9.40 -13.89
C HIS A 150 -7.23 -10.62 -14.51
N VAL A 151 -6.25 -10.40 -15.39
CA VAL A 151 -5.52 -11.48 -16.04
C VAL A 151 -4.34 -11.87 -15.16
N SER A 152 -4.52 -12.92 -14.36
CA SER A 152 -3.49 -13.43 -13.44
C SER A 152 -2.26 -13.99 -14.17
N LYS A 153 -2.45 -14.57 -15.36
CA LYS A 153 -1.40 -15.06 -16.27
C LYS A 153 -1.89 -14.98 -17.72
N GLY A 154 -1.00 -14.67 -18.66
CA GLY A 154 -1.30 -14.65 -20.10
C GLY A 154 -1.74 -13.28 -20.64
N GLN A 155 -2.06 -13.24 -21.93
CA GLN A 155 -2.57 -12.04 -22.60
C GLN A 155 -3.92 -12.34 -23.27
N LEU A 156 -4.88 -11.43 -23.12
CA LEU A 156 -6.18 -11.55 -23.78
C LEU A 156 -6.04 -11.17 -25.26
N ILE A 157 -6.04 -12.16 -26.16
CA ILE A 157 -6.00 -11.94 -27.61
C ILE A 157 -7.43 -11.93 -28.13
N ARG A 158 -7.89 -10.75 -28.59
CA ARG A 158 -9.18 -10.62 -29.28
C ARG A 158 -9.01 -11.19 -30.70
N ARG A 159 -9.79 -12.21 -31.06
CA ARG A 159 -9.99 -12.61 -32.46
C ARG A 159 -10.98 -11.67 -33.14
#